data_AF-A0A7S2SWV2-F1
#
_entry.id   AF-A0A7S2SWV2-F1
#
_cell.length_a   1.000
_cell.length_b   1.000
_cell.length_c   1.000
_cell.angle_alpha   90.00
_cell.angle_beta   90.00
_cell.angle_gamma   90.00
#
_symmetry.space_group_name_H-M   'P 1'
#
loop_
_entity.id
_entity.type
_entity.pdbx_description
1 polymer ?
#
loop_
_entity_poly.entity_id
_entity_poly.type
_entity_poly.pdbx_seq_one_letter_code
_entity_poly.pdbx_strand_id
1 'polypeptide(L)'
;TTFESIVGMLLFKVIEIPKLDDCGAAQLKADLEYLINVREGVSLPPHFMLGHLVQLCSLDRDAMASALARERPPNPSPSLSLIRKIERRFSALRGFAVIFGDEE
;
A
#
# COMPACT_ATOMS: atom_id res chain seq x y z
N THR A 1 4.37 17.26 -11.61
CA THR A 1 3.78 16.27 -12.54
C THR A 1 4.64 15.03 -12.68
N THR A 2 5.96 15.12 -12.92
CA THR A 2 6.83 13.95 -13.18
C THR A 2 6.97 12.98 -11.99
N PHE A 3 7.14 13.49 -10.76
CA PHE A 3 7.36 12.62 -9.59
C PHE A 3 6.11 11.82 -9.20
N GLU A 4 4.93 12.42 -9.25
CA GLU A 4 3.65 11.73 -8.99
C GLU A 4 3.45 10.59 -10.00
N SER A 5 3.84 10.79 -11.26
CA SER A 5 3.84 9.73 -12.27
C SER A 5 4.88 8.64 -11.98
N ILE A 6 6.07 8.99 -11.49
CA ILE A 6 7.10 8.02 -11.06
C ILE A 6 6.62 7.18 -9.89
N VAL A 7 6.03 7.80 -8.86
CA VAL A 7 5.43 7.10 -7.73
C VAL A 7 4.30 6.20 -8.23
N GLY A 8 3.41 6.70 -9.08
CA GLY A 8 2.34 5.90 -9.68
C GLY A 8 2.87 4.66 -10.42
N MET A 9 3.94 4.80 -11.22
CA MET A 9 4.59 3.66 -11.90
C MET A 9 5.23 2.68 -10.92
N LEU A 10 5.90 3.17 -9.88
CA LEU A 10 6.53 2.34 -8.86
C LEU A 10 5.48 1.55 -8.08
N LEU A 11 4.40 2.22 -7.66
CA LEU A 11 3.24 1.58 -7.03
C LEU A 11 2.65 0.49 -7.92
N PHE A 12 2.50 0.78 -9.22
CA PHE A 12 2.01 -0.19 -10.19
C PHE A 12 2.93 -1.43 -10.28
N LYS A 13 4.25 -1.26 -10.24
CA LYS A 13 5.18 -2.40 -10.22
C LYS A 13 5.15 -3.19 -8.93
N VAL A 14 5.01 -2.53 -7.78
CA VAL A 14 4.89 -3.20 -6.47
C VAL A 14 3.65 -4.08 -6.42
N ILE A 15 2.50 -3.62 -6.92
CA ILE A 15 1.27 -4.42 -6.92
C ILE A 15 1.31 -5.61 -7.92
N GLU A 16 2.18 -5.56 -8.94
CA GLU A 16 2.42 -6.65 -9.89
C GLU A 16 3.27 -7.78 -9.30
N ILE A 17 4.00 -7.55 -8.21
CA ILE A 17 4.76 -8.60 -7.52
C ILE A 17 3.81 -9.78 -7.21
N PRO A 18 4.15 -11.04 -7.48
CA PRO A 18 3.20 -12.15 -7.29
C PRO A 18 3.01 -12.52 -5.81
N LYS A 19 4.10 -12.51 -5.02
CA LYS A 19 4.10 -12.79 -3.59
C LYS A 19 5.19 -11.96 -2.92
N LEU A 20 4.89 -11.45 -1.74
CA LEU A 20 5.80 -10.66 -0.91
C LEU A 20 5.93 -11.38 0.43
N ASP A 21 7.04 -12.06 0.66
CA ASP A 21 7.33 -12.65 1.96
C ASP A 21 7.77 -11.58 2.97
N ASP A 22 8.04 -11.97 4.22
CA ASP A 22 8.39 -11.00 5.27
C ASP A 22 9.72 -10.29 5.00
N CYS A 23 10.68 -11.00 4.38
CA CYS A 23 11.95 -10.42 3.96
C CYS A 23 11.76 -9.37 2.86
N GLY A 24 11.00 -9.71 1.82
CA GLY A 24 10.67 -8.81 0.72
C GLY A 24 9.83 -7.63 1.20
N ALA A 25 8.93 -7.82 2.15
CA ALA A 25 8.17 -6.73 2.75
C ALA A 25 9.05 -5.78 3.56
N ALA A 26 10.03 -6.32 4.30
CA ALA A 26 11.01 -5.51 5.02
C ALA A 26 11.92 -4.72 4.06
N GLN A 27 12.35 -5.34 2.96
CA GLN A 27 13.13 -4.66 1.92
C GLN A 27 12.32 -3.55 1.24
N LEU A 28 11.09 -3.86 0.82
CA LEU A 28 10.19 -2.88 0.20
C LEU A 28 9.91 -1.71 1.15
N LYS A 29 9.73 -1.98 2.44
CA LYS A 29 9.60 -0.93 3.46
C LYS A 29 10.81 0.00 3.47
N ALA A 30 12.03 -0.57 3.53
CA ALA A 30 13.26 0.21 3.53
C ALA A 30 13.41 1.05 2.25
N ASP A 31 13.05 0.50 1.09
CA ASP A 31 13.10 1.20 -0.20
C ASP A 31 12.12 2.38 -0.23
N LEU A 32 10.91 2.19 0.30
CA LEU A 32 9.90 3.25 0.39
C LEU A 32 10.30 4.35 1.40
N GLU A 33 10.86 3.96 2.55
CA GLU A 33 11.41 4.90 3.54
C GLU A 33 12.57 5.72 2.95
N TYR A 34 13.45 5.09 2.17
CA TYR A 34 14.50 5.80 1.43
C TYR A 34 13.91 6.83 0.46
N LEU A 35 12.88 6.49 -0.31
CA LEU A 35 12.22 7.43 -1.21
C LEU A 35 11.57 8.61 -0.47
N ILE A 36 10.97 8.37 0.71
CA ILE A 36 10.45 9.43 1.58
C ILE A 36 11.60 10.35 2.02
N ASN A 37 12.69 9.78 2.53
CA ASN A 37 13.84 10.55 3.01
C ASN A 37 14.50 11.38 1.90
N VAL A 38 14.65 10.83 0.69
CA VAL A 38 15.18 11.56 -0.47
C VAL A 38 14.29 12.75 -0.78
N ARG A 39 12.96 12.56 -0.75
CA ARG A 39 11.98 13.60 -1.03
C ARG A 39 12.02 14.72 0.02
N GLU A 40 12.11 14.36 1.29
CA GLU A 40 12.27 15.30 2.39
C GLU A 40 13.60 16.06 2.29
N GLY A 41 14.69 15.39 1.94
CA GLY A 41 16.02 16.00 1.75
C GLY A 41 16.08 17.04 0.63
N VAL A 42 15.17 16.98 -0.34
CA VAL A 42 15.00 18.01 -1.39
C VAL A 42 13.84 18.98 -1.11
N SER A 43 13.35 19.03 0.14
CA SER A 43 12.27 19.92 0.60
C SER A 43 10.95 19.76 -0.15
N LEU A 44 10.67 18.56 -0.67
CA LEU A 44 9.39 18.26 -1.31
C LEU A 44 8.38 17.77 -0.25
N PRO A 45 7.09 18.14 -0.36
CA PRO A 45 6.08 17.80 0.65
C PRO A 45 5.84 16.28 0.70
N PRO A 46 5.53 15.66 1.83
CA PRO A 46 5.38 14.20 1.93
C PRO A 46 4.33 13.65 0.96
N HIS A 47 4.61 12.49 0.35
CA HIS A 47 3.67 11.82 -0.54
C HIS A 47 2.84 10.79 0.26
N PHE A 48 1.54 11.05 0.42
CA PHE A 48 0.67 10.25 1.29
C PHE A 48 0.68 8.74 0.97
N MET A 49 0.68 8.35 -0.32
CA MET A 49 0.71 6.93 -0.70
C MET A 49 1.99 6.21 -0.28
N LEU A 50 3.15 6.89 -0.28
CA LEU A 50 4.41 6.24 0.11
C LEU A 50 4.37 5.90 1.60
N GLY A 51 3.96 6.86 2.44
CA GLY A 51 3.78 6.62 3.88
C GLY A 51 2.73 5.55 4.17
N HIS A 52 1.62 5.54 3.42
CA HIS A 52 0.61 4.50 3.57
C HIS A 52 1.14 3.10 3.20
N LEU A 53 1.92 2.96 2.14
CA LEU A 53 2.55 1.67 1.82
C LEU A 53 3.56 1.22 2.87
N VAL A 54 4.36 2.13 3.43
CA VAL A 54 5.28 1.82 4.54
C VAL A 54 4.52 1.24 5.74
N GLN A 55 3.34 1.80 6.05
CA GLN A 55 2.45 1.26 7.08
C GLN A 55 2.00 -0.15 6.71
N LEU A 56 1.49 -0.38 5.50
CA LEU A 56 1.06 -1.71 5.05
C LEU A 56 2.17 -2.76 5.09
N CYS A 57 3.42 -2.39 4.79
CA CYS A 57 4.58 -3.28 4.92
C CYS A 57 4.82 -3.69 6.38
N SER A 58 4.48 -2.82 7.34
CA SER A 58 4.73 -3.02 8.76
C SER A 58 3.59 -3.73 9.50
N LEU A 59 2.42 -3.89 8.87
CA LEU A 59 1.29 -4.57 9.50
C LEU A 59 1.54 -6.08 9.57
N ASP A 60 1.21 -6.66 10.72
CA ASP A 60 0.99 -8.09 10.84
C ASP A 60 -0.38 -8.48 10.25
N ARG A 61 -0.68 -9.79 10.26
CA ARG A 61 -1.91 -10.34 9.71
C ARG A 61 -3.16 -9.77 10.37
N ASP A 62 -3.17 -9.64 11.69
CA ASP A 62 -4.36 -9.25 12.45
C ASP A 62 -4.63 -7.75 12.31
N ALA A 63 -3.59 -6.94 12.30
CA ALA A 63 -3.67 -5.51 12.04
C ALA A 63 -4.09 -5.23 10.59
N MET A 64 -3.61 -6.03 9.62
CA MET A 64 -4.06 -5.94 8.23
C MET A 64 -5.54 -6.31 8.09
N ALA A 65 -5.98 -7.41 8.72
CA ALA A 65 -7.39 -7.81 8.72
C ALA A 65 -8.28 -6.73 9.34
N SER A 66 -7.86 -6.15 10.46
CA SER A 66 -8.54 -5.04 11.12
C SER A 66 -8.61 -3.79 10.25
N ALA A 67 -7.55 -3.47 9.50
CA ALA A 67 -7.56 -2.34 8.57
C ALA A 67 -8.57 -2.55 7.42
N LEU A 68 -8.64 -3.77 6.87
CA LEU A 68 -9.58 -4.12 5.79
C LEU A 68 -11.06 -4.19 6.23
N ALA A 69 -11.29 -4.44 7.53
CA ALA A 69 -12.62 -4.58 8.14
C ALA A 69 -13.26 -3.25 8.55
N ARG A 70 -12.52 -2.13 8.55
CA ARG A 70 -13.07 -0.81 8.96
C ARG A 70 -14.31 -0.42 8.16
N GLU A 71 -15.28 0.18 8.86
CA GLU A 71 -16.57 0.60 8.30
C GLU A 71 -16.42 1.45 7.04
N ARG A 72 -17.33 1.21 6.09
CA ARG A 72 -17.22 1.71 4.72
C ARG A 72 -18.31 2.75 4.46
N PRO A 73 -17.96 3.93 3.91
CA PRO A 73 -18.98 4.83 3.43
C PRO A 73 -19.72 4.17 2.25
N PRO A 74 -21.05 4.33 2.16
CA PRO A 74 -21.87 3.67 1.14
C PRO A 74 -21.51 4.12 -0.29
N ASN A 75 -20.93 5.31 -0.45
CA ASN A 75 -20.43 5.83 -1.73
C ASN A 75 -18.98 6.32 -1.57
N PRO A 76 -17.97 5.42 -1.69
CA PRO A 76 -16.57 5.83 -1.59
C PRO A 76 -16.16 6.68 -2.78
N SER A 77 -15.32 7.70 -2.54
CA SER A 77 -14.71 8.45 -3.64
C SER A 77 -13.84 7.52 -4.52
N PRO A 78 -13.61 7.85 -5.80
CA PRO A 78 -12.76 7.04 -6.68
C PRO A 78 -11.36 6.78 -6.10
N SER A 79 -10.76 7.77 -5.45
CA SER A 79 -9.46 7.66 -4.78
C SER A 79 -9.50 6.67 -3.62
N LEU A 80 -10.56 6.69 -2.81
CA LEU A 80 -10.73 5.74 -1.71
C LEU A 80 -10.91 4.31 -2.21
N SER A 81 -11.65 4.14 -3.31
CA SER A 81 -11.79 2.83 -3.99
C SER A 81 -10.46 2.30 -4.51
N LEU A 82 -9.59 3.17 -5.05
CA LEU A 82 -8.25 2.79 -5.49
C LEU A 82 -7.35 2.37 -4.32
N ILE A 83 -7.32 3.16 -3.25
CA ILE A 83 -6.54 2.86 -2.04
C ILE A 83 -6.93 1.48 -1.49
N ARG A 84 -8.24 1.19 -1.42
CA ARG A 84 -8.75 -0.12 -0.97
C ARG A 84 -8.32 -1.27 -1.85
N LYS A 85 -8.28 -1.08 -3.18
CA LYS A 85 -7.75 -2.09 -4.10
C LYS A 85 -6.27 -2.37 -3.81
N ILE A 86 -5.49 -1.34 -3.50
CA ILE A 86 -4.08 -1.46 -3.12
C ILE A 86 -3.96 -2.23 -1.79
N GLU A 87 -4.71 -1.86 -0.75
CA GLU A 87 -4.71 -2.55 0.56
C GLU A 87 -5.03 -4.05 0.42
N ARG A 88 -6.10 -4.39 -0.32
CA ARG A 88 -6.49 -5.79 -0.58
C ARG A 88 -5.42 -6.54 -1.34
N ARG A 89 -4.87 -5.94 -2.40
CA ARG A 89 -3.80 -6.54 -3.17
C ARG A 89 -2.59 -6.80 -2.28
N PHE A 90 -2.20 -5.82 -1.47
CA PHE A 90 -1.07 -5.93 -0.55
C PHE A 90 -1.26 -7.05 0.48
N SER A 91 -2.47 -7.18 1.05
CA SER A 91 -2.82 -8.31 1.92
C SER A 91 -2.68 -9.67 1.20
N ALA A 92 -3.11 -9.75 -0.06
CA ALA A 92 -2.94 -10.96 -0.87
C ALA A 92 -1.45 -11.25 -1.17
N LEU A 93 -0.64 -10.24 -1.46
CA LEU A 93 0.81 -10.38 -1.68
C LEU A 93 1.50 -11.01 -0.47
N ARG A 94 1.14 -10.54 0.73
CA ARG A 94 1.68 -11.00 2.02
C ARG A 94 1.13 -12.36 2.46
N GLY A 95 0.19 -12.95 1.70
CA GLY A 95 -0.47 -14.19 2.11
C GLY A 95 -1.34 -14.03 3.36
N PHE A 96 -1.83 -12.82 3.62
CA PHE A 96 -2.72 -12.51 4.74
C PHE A 96 -4.20 -12.63 4.37
N ALA A 97 -4.50 -12.96 3.10
CA ALA A 97 -5.85 -13.07 2.60
C ALA A 97 -6.71 -14.00 3.46
N VAL A 98 -7.62 -13.39 4.22
CA VAL A 98 -8.89 -13.97 4.61
C VAL A 98 -9.83 -13.75 3.43
N ILE A 99 -10.51 -14.81 2.98
CA ILE A 99 -11.56 -14.76 1.96
C ILE A 99 -12.69 -13.91 2.53
N PHE A 100 -12.69 -12.61 2.27
CA PHE A 100 -13.92 -11.83 2.35
C PHE A 100 -14.62 -12.08 1.04
N GLY A 101 -15.69 -12.87 1.11
CA GLY A 101 -16.52 -13.21 -0.05
C GLY A 101 -16.76 -11.95 -0.88
N ASP A 102 -16.46 -12.06 -2.16
CA ASP A 102 -17.03 -11.17 -3.15
C ASP A 102 -18.54 -11.35 -3.05
N GLU A 103 -19.22 -10.42 -2.38
CA GLU A 103 -20.63 -10.20 -2.67
C GLU A 103 -20.67 -9.58 -4.07
N GLU A 104 -21.35 -10.33 -4.95
CA GLU A 104 -21.64 -10.12 -6.38
C GLU A 104 -21.76 -8.67 -6.86
#